data_AF-A0AAW2DQQ6-F1
#
_entry.id   AF-A0AAW2DQQ6-F1
#
_cell.length_a   1.000
_cell.length_b   1.000
_cell.length_c   1.000
_cell.angle_alpha   90.00
_cell.angle_beta   90.00
_cell.angle_gamma   90.00
#
_symmetry.space_group_name_H-M   'P 1'
#
loop_
_entity.id
_entity.type
_entity.pdbx_description
1 polymer ?
#
loop_
_entity_poly.entity_id
_entity_poly.type
_entity_poly.pdbx_seq_one_letter_code
_entity_poly.pdbx_strand_id
1 'polypeptide(L)'
;MCYMQRRTQGFLNSLHILQSKKKHLSILKDVSGIIKPRRMTLLLGPPSSGKTTLLKKYEILLQLSGRVTYNGHGMNEFVPGRTAAYISQYDLHIGEMTVRETLGFSARCQGVGSRYDMLAELSRREKEANIKPDPDIDIFMKGFFHNGRLLTEEEASQIDMG
;
A
#
# COMPACT_ATOMS: atom_id res chain seq x y z
N MET A 1 -41.95 -19.12 11.89
CA MET A 1 -41.37 -19.90 13.02
C MET A 1 -39.87 -19.62 13.24
N CYS A 2 -39.38 -18.38 13.08
CA CYS A 2 -37.93 -18.06 13.20
C CYS A 2 -37.60 -17.07 14.35
N TYR A 3 -38.62 -16.46 14.97
CA TYR A 3 -38.45 -15.45 16.02
C TYR A 3 -38.20 -16.04 17.43
N MET A 4 -38.62 -17.29 17.68
CA MET A 4 -38.46 -17.95 18.99
C MET A 4 -37.09 -18.64 19.18
N GLN A 5 -36.33 -18.89 18.11
CA GLN A 5 -35.02 -19.58 18.21
C GLN A 5 -33.89 -18.66 18.73
N ARG A 6 -34.04 -17.32 18.67
CA ARG A 6 -33.00 -16.38 19.14
C ARG A 6 -33.01 -16.13 20.65
N ARG A 7 -34.16 -16.29 21.32
CA ARG A 7 -34.29 -15.97 22.76
C ARG A 7 -33.59 -16.98 23.65
N THR A 8 -33.64 -18.27 23.31
CA THR A 8 -33.00 -19.33 24.11
C THR A 8 -31.48 -19.28 24.03
N GLN A 9 -30.92 -18.88 22.87
CA GLN A 9 -29.47 -18.75 22.71
C GLN A 9 -28.88 -17.56 23.50
N GLY A 10 -29.63 -16.47 23.64
CA GLY A 10 -29.20 -15.29 24.39
C GLY A 10 -29.15 -15.53 25.91
N PHE A 11 -30.13 -16.28 26.44
CA PHE A 11 -30.19 -16.59 27.87
C PHE A 11 -29.06 -17.55 28.31
N LEU A 12 -28.72 -18.53 27.46
CA LEU A 12 -27.64 -19.48 27.75
C LEU A 12 -26.23 -18.90 27.61
N ASN A 13 -26.03 -17.90 26.74
CA ASN A 13 -24.78 -17.14 26.68
C ASN A 13 -24.59 -16.23 27.92
N SER A 14 -25.69 -15.71 28.50
CA SER A 14 -25.63 -14.91 29.74
C SER A 14 -25.18 -15.73 30.96
N LEU A 15 -25.38 -17.05 30.94
CA LEU A 15 -24.95 -17.95 32.02
C LEU A 15 -23.48 -18.38 31.91
N HIS A 16 -22.70 -17.91 30.92
CA HIS A 16 -21.28 -18.29 30.74
C HIS A 16 -21.02 -19.82 30.56
N ILE A 17 -22.07 -20.64 30.39
CA ILE A 17 -21.96 -22.11 30.27
C ILE A 17 -21.49 -22.55 28.87
N LEU A 18 -21.64 -21.68 27.86
CA LEU A 18 -21.19 -21.96 26.50
C LEU A 18 -19.99 -21.09 26.14
N GLN A 19 -18.82 -21.70 25.96
CA GLN A 19 -17.73 -21.07 25.23
C GLN A 19 -18.28 -20.65 23.85
N SER A 20 -18.27 -19.34 23.59
CA SER A 20 -18.66 -18.79 22.29
C SER A 20 -17.73 -19.37 21.23
N LYS A 21 -18.16 -20.45 20.56
CA LYS A 21 -17.46 -21.02 19.41
C LYS A 21 -17.41 -19.92 18.36
N LYS A 22 -16.22 -19.37 18.09
CA LYS A 22 -16.00 -18.43 16.98
C LYS A 22 -16.51 -19.10 15.70
N LYS A 23 -17.68 -18.69 15.21
CA LYS A 23 -18.20 -19.16 13.92
C LYS A 23 -17.36 -18.53 12.82
N HIS A 24 -16.69 -19.36 12.02
CA HIS A 24 -15.96 -18.90 10.85
C HIS A 24 -16.96 -18.42 9.79
N LEU A 25 -17.03 -17.11 9.58
CA LEU A 25 -17.90 -16.50 8.58
C LEU A 25 -17.13 -16.33 7.27
N SER A 26 -17.49 -17.13 6.26
CA SER A 26 -16.98 -16.95 4.89
C SER A 26 -17.75 -15.80 4.22
N ILE A 27 -17.06 -14.66 4.05
CA ILE A 27 -17.59 -13.45 3.40
C ILE A 27 -17.54 -13.56 1.87
N LEU A 28 -16.45 -14.13 1.34
CA LEU A 28 -16.26 -14.36 -0.09
C LEU A 28 -16.33 -15.86 -0.36
N LYS A 29 -17.14 -16.26 -1.34
CA LYS A 29 -17.36 -17.65 -1.74
C LYS A 29 -17.10 -17.79 -3.23
N ASP A 30 -16.14 -18.63 -3.58
CA ASP A 30 -15.81 -19.04 -4.95
C ASP A 30 -15.77 -17.88 -5.97
N VAL A 31 -15.00 -16.85 -5.65
CA VAL A 31 -14.84 -15.65 -6.51
C VAL A 31 -13.62 -15.84 -7.41
N SER A 32 -13.81 -15.68 -8.71
CA SER A 32 -12.74 -15.67 -9.71
C SER A 32 -12.81 -14.42 -10.59
N GLY A 33 -11.67 -13.95 -11.09
CA GLY A 33 -11.61 -12.76 -11.93
C GLY A 33 -10.17 -12.28 -12.18
N ILE A 34 -10.03 -11.39 -13.16
CA ILE A 34 -8.75 -10.77 -13.55
C ILE A 34 -8.96 -9.27 -13.73
N ILE A 35 -8.10 -8.47 -13.10
CA ILE A 35 -8.03 -7.02 -13.31
C ILE A 35 -6.94 -6.75 -14.35
N LYS A 36 -7.31 -6.13 -15.47
CA LYS A 36 -6.36 -5.84 -16.55
C LYS A 36 -5.56 -4.56 -16.23
N PRO A 37 -4.23 -4.56 -16.43
CA PRO A 37 -3.42 -3.36 -16.33
C PRO A 37 -3.95 -2.24 -17.26
N ARG A 38 -3.73 -0.98 -16.87
CA ARG A 38 -4.11 0.21 -17.65
C ARG A 38 -5.61 0.36 -17.92
N ARG A 39 -6.46 -0.33 -17.15
CA ARG A 39 -7.92 -0.19 -17.21
C ARG A 39 -8.50 0.08 -15.85
N MET A 40 -9.46 0.99 -15.80
CA MET A 40 -10.29 1.17 -14.62
C MET A 40 -11.28 0.00 -14.52
N THR A 41 -11.32 -0.65 -13.35
CA THR A 41 -12.26 -1.75 -13.07
C THR A 41 -13.19 -1.31 -11.95
N LEU A 42 -14.50 -1.38 -12.20
CA LEU A 42 -15.54 -0.99 -11.24
C LEU A 42 -16.19 -2.24 -10.63
N LEU A 43 -16.18 -2.32 -9.29
CA LEU A 43 -16.80 -3.42 -8.54
C LEU A 43 -18.16 -2.97 -7.96
N LEU A 44 -19.25 -3.53 -8.49
CA LEU A 44 -20.63 -3.20 -8.08
C LEU A 44 -21.29 -4.34 -7.31
N GLY A 45 -22.22 -3.99 -6.43
CA GLY A 45 -23.01 -4.94 -5.65
C GLY A 45 -23.73 -4.30 -4.47
N PRO A 46 -24.77 -4.94 -3.91
CA PRO A 46 -25.56 -4.40 -2.80
C PRO A 46 -24.71 -4.25 -1.52
N PRO A 47 -25.15 -3.50 -0.50
CA PRO A 47 -24.50 -3.47 0.81
C PRO A 47 -24.26 -4.89 1.35
N SER A 48 -23.15 -5.09 2.07
CA SER A 48 -22.75 -6.38 2.66
C SER A 48 -22.43 -7.52 1.69
N SER A 49 -22.34 -7.27 0.38
CA SER A 49 -21.88 -8.26 -0.63
C SER A 49 -20.38 -8.61 -0.55
N GLY A 50 -19.61 -8.00 0.33
CA GLY A 50 -18.18 -8.31 0.50
C GLY A 50 -17.22 -7.54 -0.40
N LYS A 51 -17.69 -6.49 -1.12
CA LYS A 51 -16.83 -5.65 -1.99
C LYS A 51 -15.59 -5.10 -1.28
N THR A 52 -15.79 -4.48 -0.12
CA THR A 52 -14.69 -3.92 0.69
C THR A 52 -13.73 -5.02 1.15
N THR A 53 -14.25 -6.21 1.49
CA THR A 53 -13.44 -7.38 1.85
C THR A 53 -12.60 -7.87 0.67
N LEU A 54 -13.17 -7.87 -0.54
CA LEU A 54 -12.44 -8.24 -1.77
C LEU A 54 -11.32 -7.25 -2.10
N LEU A 55 -11.51 -5.94 -1.85
CA LEU A 55 -10.48 -4.93 -2.06
C LEU A 55 -9.40 -4.95 -0.98
N LYS A 56 -9.77 -5.06 0.30
CA LYS A 56 -8.82 -5.13 1.43
C LYS A 56 -7.87 -6.32 1.37
N LYS A 57 -8.28 -7.40 0.71
CA LYS A 57 -7.48 -8.60 0.48
C LYS A 57 -6.15 -8.33 -0.24
N TYR A 58 -6.06 -7.26 -1.05
CA TYR A 58 -4.82 -6.94 -1.77
C TYR A 58 -3.75 -6.27 -0.87
N GLU A 59 -4.14 -5.74 0.27
CA GLU A 59 -3.27 -5.00 1.20
C GLU A 59 -3.05 -5.77 2.50
N ILE A 60 -4.13 -6.31 3.06
CA ILE A 60 -4.15 -6.96 4.36
C ILE A 60 -4.20 -8.45 4.08
N LEU A 61 -3.19 -9.18 4.55
CA LEU A 61 -3.03 -10.64 4.52
C LEU A 61 -4.18 -11.36 5.27
N LEU A 62 -5.42 -11.17 4.81
CA LEU A 62 -6.59 -11.87 5.29
C LEU A 62 -6.41 -13.36 4.96
N GLN A 63 -6.72 -14.22 5.92
CA GLN A 63 -6.66 -15.67 5.71
C GLN A 63 -7.58 -16.06 4.55
N LEU A 64 -7.00 -16.70 3.56
CA LEU A 64 -7.66 -17.07 2.33
C LEU A 64 -7.39 -18.53 2.01
N SER A 65 -8.46 -19.23 1.65
CA SER A 65 -8.36 -20.45 0.85
C SER A 65 -8.44 -20.04 -0.61
N GLY A 66 -7.35 -20.23 -1.36
CA GLY A 66 -7.27 -19.90 -2.79
C GLY A 66 -5.97 -19.20 -3.17
N ARG A 67 -5.86 -18.77 -4.44
CA ARG A 67 -4.66 -18.15 -5.02
C ARG A 67 -4.97 -16.75 -5.53
N VAL A 68 -4.03 -15.83 -5.32
CA VAL A 68 -4.04 -14.46 -5.86
C VAL A 68 -2.68 -14.20 -6.43
N THR A 69 -2.63 -13.58 -7.60
CA THR A 69 -1.38 -13.19 -8.25
C THR A 69 -1.46 -11.76 -8.73
N TYR A 70 -0.33 -11.05 -8.64
CA TYR A 70 -0.14 -9.73 -9.21
C TYR A 70 0.94 -9.81 -10.28
N ASN A 71 0.61 -9.44 -11.52
CA ASN A 71 1.51 -9.58 -12.67
C ASN A 71 2.16 -10.97 -12.82
N GLY A 72 1.42 -12.04 -12.48
CA GLY A 72 1.91 -13.42 -12.55
C GLY A 72 2.58 -13.93 -11.26
N HIS A 73 2.96 -13.04 -10.34
CA HIS A 73 3.63 -13.39 -9.09
C HIS A 73 2.65 -13.62 -7.95
N GLY A 74 2.90 -14.64 -7.12
CA GLY A 74 2.18 -14.86 -5.87
C GLY A 74 2.37 -13.70 -4.89
N MET A 75 1.37 -13.44 -4.05
CA MET A 75 1.40 -12.34 -3.06
C MET A 75 2.50 -12.50 -1.99
N ASN A 76 3.12 -13.67 -1.92
CA ASN A 76 4.20 -14.06 -1.04
C ASN A 76 5.60 -13.92 -1.70
N GLU A 77 5.66 -13.57 -2.99
CA GLU A 77 6.93 -13.33 -3.72
C GLU A 77 7.40 -11.87 -3.62
N PHE A 78 6.52 -10.96 -3.20
CA PHE A 78 6.81 -9.53 -3.08
C PHE A 78 6.04 -8.93 -1.90
N VAL A 79 6.25 -7.64 -1.63
CA VAL A 79 5.50 -6.90 -0.59
C VAL A 79 4.40 -6.08 -1.26
N PRO A 80 3.12 -6.48 -1.19
CA PRO A 80 2.04 -5.83 -1.93
C PRO A 80 1.88 -4.34 -1.62
N GLY A 81 2.09 -3.94 -0.36
CA GLY A 81 2.02 -2.54 0.07
C GLY A 81 3.07 -1.63 -0.57
N ARG A 82 4.07 -2.17 -1.28
CA ARG A 82 5.03 -1.37 -2.07
C ARG A 82 4.58 -1.15 -3.51
N THR A 83 3.56 -1.86 -3.98
CA THR A 83 3.14 -1.87 -5.39
C THR A 83 1.69 -1.44 -5.58
N ALA A 84 0.85 -1.60 -4.55
CA ALA A 84 -0.54 -1.18 -4.56
C ALA A 84 -0.88 -0.41 -3.28
N ALA A 85 -1.77 0.58 -3.41
CA ALA A 85 -2.32 1.32 -2.29
C ALA A 85 -3.84 1.06 -2.21
N TYR A 86 -4.33 0.79 -1.00
CA TYR A 86 -5.75 0.70 -0.74
C TYR A 86 -6.23 2.00 -0.11
N ILE A 87 -7.25 2.60 -0.72
CA ILE A 87 -7.92 3.78 -0.16
C ILE A 87 -9.18 3.31 0.56
N SER A 88 -9.22 3.61 1.85
CA SER A 88 -10.32 3.29 2.75
C SER A 88 -11.59 4.08 2.39
N GLN A 89 -12.75 3.59 2.82
CA GLN A 89 -14.01 4.32 2.67
C GLN A 89 -14.03 5.61 3.50
N TYR A 90 -13.31 5.60 4.63
CA TYR A 90 -13.16 6.77 5.49
C TYR A 90 -11.81 7.42 5.24
N ASP A 91 -11.83 8.74 5.13
CA ASP A 91 -10.61 9.53 5.00
C ASP A 91 -9.88 9.60 6.34
N LEU A 92 -8.56 9.40 6.28
CA LEU A 92 -7.65 9.59 7.41
C LEU A 92 -6.91 10.91 7.20
N HIS A 93 -7.60 12.03 7.38
CA HIS A 93 -7.07 13.38 7.18
C HIS A 93 -7.02 14.15 8.50
N ILE A 94 -5.94 14.89 8.74
CA ILE A 94 -5.79 15.81 9.87
C ILE A 94 -6.31 17.18 9.41
N GLY A 95 -7.52 17.55 9.85
CA GLY A 95 -8.26 18.73 9.36
C GLY A 95 -7.55 20.07 9.58
N GLU A 96 -6.59 20.10 10.49
CA GLU A 96 -5.79 21.26 10.86
C GLU A 96 -4.65 21.54 9.85
N MET A 97 -4.33 20.59 8.97
CA MET A 97 -3.25 20.71 8.00
C MET A 97 -3.76 21.21 6.64
N THR A 98 -2.99 22.09 6.01
CA THR A 98 -3.19 22.45 4.60
C THR A 98 -2.81 21.29 3.68
N VAL A 99 -3.31 21.30 2.44
CA VAL A 99 -2.97 20.28 1.43
C VAL A 99 -1.45 20.13 1.23
N ARG A 100 -0.72 21.25 1.21
CA ARG A 100 0.74 21.26 1.06
C ARG A 100 1.42 20.54 2.23
N GLU A 101 0.97 20.82 3.46
CA GLU A 101 1.53 20.20 4.66
C GLU A 101 1.21 18.71 4.70
N THR A 102 -0.02 18.31 4.34
CA THR A 102 -0.45 16.91 4.31
C THR A 102 0.36 16.08 3.30
N LEU A 103 0.60 16.63 2.11
CA LEU A 103 1.48 16.00 1.11
C LEU A 103 2.92 15.94 1.60
N GLY A 104 3.44 17.02 2.21
CA GLY A 104 4.78 17.04 2.79
C GLY A 104 4.98 16.03 3.92
N PHE A 105 3.97 15.85 4.77
CA PHE A 105 3.97 14.83 5.82
C PHE A 105 3.97 13.41 5.23
N SER A 106 3.09 13.15 4.26
CA SER A 106 3.01 11.85 3.57
C SER A 106 4.33 11.49 2.90
N ALA A 107 4.95 12.45 2.23
CA ALA A 107 6.28 12.32 1.64
C ALA A 107 7.34 11.92 2.69
N ARG A 108 7.38 12.59 3.83
CA ARG A 108 8.32 12.22 4.91
C ARG A 108 8.08 10.81 5.45
N CYS A 109 6.82 10.39 5.63
CA CYS A 109 6.49 9.04 6.06
C CYS A 109 6.91 7.96 5.04
N GLN A 110 6.89 8.29 3.75
CA GLN A 110 7.36 7.41 2.68
C GLN A 110 8.90 7.43 2.51
N GLY A 111 9.60 8.28 3.27
CA GLY A 111 11.06 8.35 3.26
C GLY A 111 11.66 9.04 2.04
N VAL A 112 10.91 9.86 1.30
CA VAL A 112 11.49 10.63 0.18
C VAL A 112 12.46 11.73 0.66
N GLY A 113 12.28 12.28 1.86
CA GLY A 113 13.20 13.29 2.43
C GLY A 113 14.60 12.73 2.74
N SER A 114 14.69 11.61 3.45
CA SER A 114 16.00 11.06 3.88
C SER A 114 16.87 10.57 2.73
N ARG A 115 16.26 10.20 1.60
CA ARG A 115 16.98 9.75 0.41
C ARG A 115 17.72 10.89 -0.28
N TYR A 116 17.10 12.07 -0.33
CA TYR A 116 17.75 13.26 -0.91
C TYR A 116 18.92 13.71 -0.05
N ASP A 117 18.74 13.77 1.27
CA ASP A 117 19.79 14.12 2.23
C ASP A 117 20.96 13.13 2.17
N MET A 118 20.67 11.83 2.03
CA MET A 118 21.69 10.80 1.87
C MET A 118 22.53 11.00 0.61
N LEU A 119 21.91 11.34 -0.53
CA LEU A 119 22.62 11.56 -1.79
C LEU A 119 23.44 12.83 -1.78
N ALA A 120 22.90 13.90 -1.19
CA ALA A 120 23.65 15.14 -0.98
C ALA A 120 24.90 14.88 -0.13
N GLU A 121 24.76 14.09 0.94
CA GLU A 121 25.88 13.72 1.81
C GLU A 121 26.87 12.76 1.14
N LEU A 122 26.40 11.81 0.31
CA LEU A 122 27.27 10.94 -0.49
C LEU A 122 28.08 11.75 -1.50
N SER A 123 27.43 12.61 -2.29
CA SER A 123 28.08 13.47 -3.28
C SER A 123 29.12 14.39 -2.62
N ARG A 124 28.81 14.95 -1.44
CA ARG A 124 29.76 15.75 -0.65
C ARG A 124 31.02 14.94 -0.29
N ARG A 125 30.85 13.72 0.21
CA ARG A 125 31.98 12.84 0.60
C ARG A 125 32.80 12.37 -0.59
N GLU A 126 32.16 12.07 -1.72
CA GLU A 126 32.85 11.68 -2.95
C GLU A 126 33.74 12.81 -3.46
N LYS A 127 33.24 14.05 -3.43
CA LYS A 127 34.05 15.25 -3.76
C LYS A 127 35.23 15.43 -2.80
N GLU A 128 35.01 15.30 -1.49
CA GLU A 128 36.07 15.43 -0.48
C GLU A 128 37.15 14.35 -0.60
N ALA A 129 36.74 13.12 -0.93
CA ALA A 129 37.65 12.01 -1.16
C ALA A 129 38.24 12.00 -2.58
N ASN A 130 37.86 12.96 -3.44
CA ASN A 130 38.21 13.03 -4.86
C ASN A 130 37.91 11.71 -5.62
N ILE A 131 36.81 11.06 -5.23
CA ILE A 131 36.31 9.84 -5.85
C ILE A 131 35.40 10.25 -7.00
N LYS A 132 35.68 9.74 -8.20
CA LYS A 132 34.78 9.87 -9.35
C LYS A 132 33.91 8.62 -9.43
N PRO A 133 32.60 8.71 -9.19
CA PRO A 133 31.72 7.57 -9.37
C PRO A 133 31.65 7.17 -10.85
N ASP A 134 31.32 5.92 -11.08
CA ASP A 134 31.06 5.41 -12.42
C ASP A 134 29.87 6.19 -13.03
N PRO A 135 29.99 6.70 -14.29
CA PRO A 135 28.96 7.54 -14.90
C PRO A 135 27.59 6.89 -14.99
N ASP A 136 27.53 5.58 -15.30
CA ASP A 136 26.25 4.88 -15.46
C ASP A 136 25.55 4.72 -14.11
N ILE A 137 26.33 4.47 -13.06
CA ILE A 137 25.84 4.33 -11.68
C ILE A 137 25.39 5.69 -11.13
N ASP A 138 26.13 6.76 -11.40
CA ASP A 138 25.79 8.12 -10.96
C ASP A 138 24.50 8.61 -11.61
N ILE A 139 24.34 8.41 -12.91
CA ILE A 139 23.10 8.72 -13.64
C ILE A 139 21.94 7.90 -13.10
N PHE A 140 22.14 6.59 -12.88
CA PHE A 140 21.11 5.72 -12.32
C PHE A 140 20.67 6.18 -10.93
N MET A 141 21.63 6.47 -10.04
CA MET A 141 21.32 7.01 -8.71
C MET A 141 20.53 8.30 -8.88
N LYS A 142 21.08 9.33 -9.52
CA LYS A 142 20.42 10.64 -9.65
C LYS A 142 19.03 10.56 -10.31
N GLY A 143 18.85 9.74 -11.34
CA GLY A 143 17.58 9.56 -12.05
C GLY A 143 16.49 8.81 -11.27
N PHE A 144 16.86 7.89 -10.37
CA PHE A 144 15.88 7.21 -9.51
C PHE A 144 15.24 8.16 -8.49
N PHE A 145 15.93 9.24 -8.13
CA PHE A 145 15.49 10.16 -7.07
C PHE A 145 14.89 11.46 -7.60
N HIS A 146 15.25 11.89 -8.81
CA HIS A 146 14.58 12.99 -9.51
C HIS A 146 13.37 12.46 -10.31
N ASN A 147 12.26 12.18 -9.61
CA ASN A 147 10.95 11.93 -10.23
C ASN A 147 10.88 10.81 -11.30
N GLY A 148 11.73 9.79 -11.24
CA GLY A 148 11.61 8.61 -12.13
C GLY A 148 11.73 8.92 -13.63
N ARG A 149 12.41 10.02 -14.00
CA ARG A 149 12.82 10.32 -15.37
C ARG A 149 14.34 10.40 -15.43
N LEU A 150 14.92 9.79 -16.46
CA LEU A 150 16.34 9.94 -16.78
C LEU A 150 16.58 11.41 -17.17
N LEU A 151 17.46 12.09 -16.43
CA LEU A 151 17.92 13.43 -16.79
C LEU A 151 18.90 13.32 -17.97
N THR A 152 18.76 14.22 -18.93
CA THR A 152 19.80 14.48 -19.93
C THR A 152 20.93 15.29 -19.30
N GLU A 153 22.16 15.12 -19.78
CA GLU A 153 23.40 15.65 -19.17
C GLU A 153 23.38 17.16 -18.86
N GLU A 154 22.54 17.96 -19.53
CA GLU A 154 22.43 19.41 -19.31
C GLU A 154 21.74 19.81 -17.98
N GLU A 155 20.86 18.96 -17.41
CA GLU A 155 20.12 19.28 -16.17
C GLU A 155 20.88 18.87 -14.89
N ALA A 156 21.80 17.91 -14.99
CA ALA A 156 22.65 17.47 -13.87
C ALA A 156 23.62 18.57 -13.41
N SER A 157 24.03 19.46 -14.31
CA SER A 157 24.91 20.61 -14.04
C SER A 157 24.25 21.73 -13.21
N GLN A 158 22.92 21.77 -13.10
CA GLN A 158 22.24 22.81 -12.31
C GLN A 158 22.05 22.43 -10.83
N ILE A 159 22.21 21.16 -10.47
CA ILE A 159 22.15 20.70 -9.06
C ILE A 159 23.47 21.02 -8.33
N ASP A 160 24.57 21.23 -9.07
CA ASP A 160 25.90 21.41 -8.50
C ASP A 160 26.28 22.87 -8.15
N MET A 161 25.35 23.83 -8.31
CA MET A 161 25.56 25.25 -8.01
C MET A 161 24.51 25.88 -7.08
N GLY A 162 23.83 25.07 -6.27
CA GLY A 162 22.91 25.53 -5.21
C GLY A 162 23.49 25.33 -3.81
#